data_AF-A0A8C4ZMY8-F1
#
_entry.id   AF-A0A8C4ZMY8-F1
#
_cell.length_a   1.000
_cell.length_b   1.000
_cell.length_c   1.000
_cell.angle_alpha   90.00
_cell.angle_beta   90.00
_cell.angle_gamma   90.00
#
_symmetry.space_group_name_H-M   'P 1'
#
loop_
_entity.id
_entity.type
_entity.pdbx_description
1 polymer ?
#
loop_
_entity_poly.entity_id
_entity_poly.type
_entity_poly.pdbx_seq_one_letter_code
_entity_poly.pdbx_strand_id
1 'polypeptide(L)'
;MQLCKTSAFAVLTVVTLCLSTTVDSDIDNVSDEEDASRYLSGLSPVLLPAVDPLSSSHTLSAVVAQDLEINQTCRNLATIFHDRYIAYADCLVKSARPVGVCLNCFEGYALLSEIYANISNDKDGPGNCRDSLLRSDRLMLIYLLYGNLQNIWRNSACEHCVNTEQQAVKNQTLYFMNERNQSISCFDQYKQENHSDLCVKCKSKYESLNVLYGGMEKNGSLCIDIEDAMNVTRRLWSKNYNCIAPREGMIPVIAVSCFMLFLPIIFYLSSYLHSEQKKLKLIHPKRAKSNNSLMNIQDKFS
;
A
#
# COMPACT_ATOMS: atom_id res chain seq x y z
N MET A 1 -20.42 11.83 54.15
CA MET A 1 -21.22 11.05 53.18
C MET A 1 -21.20 11.64 51.74
N GLN A 2 -20.47 12.74 51.48
CA GLN A 2 -20.35 13.34 50.12
C GLN A 2 -19.20 12.76 49.26
N LEU A 3 -18.15 12.20 49.85
CA LEU A 3 -16.98 11.67 49.12
C LEU A 3 -17.21 10.33 48.39
N CYS A 4 -18.27 9.58 48.71
CA CYS A 4 -18.55 8.30 48.05
C CYS A 4 -19.22 8.49 46.67
N LYS A 5 -19.88 9.63 46.44
CA LYS A 5 -20.54 9.94 45.15
C LYS A 5 -19.54 10.31 44.05
N THR A 6 -18.44 10.98 44.38
CA THR A 6 -17.40 11.39 43.42
C THR A 6 -16.57 10.21 42.91
N SER A 7 -16.30 9.21 43.76
CA SER A 7 -15.58 7.99 43.33
C SER A 7 -16.43 7.11 42.41
N ALA A 8 -17.74 7.01 42.65
CA ALA A 8 -18.66 6.28 41.78
C ALA A 8 -18.80 6.96 40.40
N PHE A 9 -18.82 8.29 40.37
CA PHE A 9 -18.83 9.06 39.12
C PHE A 9 -17.55 8.85 38.31
N ALA A 10 -16.38 8.83 38.96
CA ALA A 10 -15.10 8.59 38.29
C ALA A 10 -15.01 7.19 37.67
N VAL A 11 -15.48 6.16 38.40
CA VAL A 11 -15.52 4.77 37.89
C VAL A 11 -16.50 4.65 36.73
N LEU A 12 -17.67 5.29 36.81
CA LEU A 12 -18.64 5.30 35.72
C LEU A 12 -18.07 5.99 34.48
N THR A 13 -17.40 7.13 34.63
CA THR A 13 -16.76 7.84 33.50
C THR A 13 -15.62 7.04 32.86
N VAL A 14 -14.83 6.29 33.64
CA VAL A 14 -13.76 5.43 33.08
C VAL A 14 -14.34 4.22 32.34
N VAL A 15 -15.40 3.60 32.87
CA VAL A 15 -16.12 2.52 32.19
C VAL A 15 -16.79 3.03 30.92
N THR A 16 -17.39 4.23 30.95
CA THR A 16 -17.95 4.87 29.75
C THR A 16 -16.85 5.25 28.76
N LEU A 17 -15.68 5.72 29.19
CA LEU A 17 -14.54 6.00 28.30
C LEU A 17 -14.01 4.74 27.62
N CYS A 18 -13.85 3.62 28.35
CA CYS A 18 -13.49 2.33 27.74
C CYS A 18 -14.54 1.79 26.76
N LEU A 19 -15.82 2.14 26.96
CA LEU A 19 -16.91 1.82 26.04
C LEU A 19 -17.04 2.84 24.90
N SER A 20 -16.54 4.06 25.04
CA SER A 20 -16.69 5.15 24.05
C SER A 20 -15.51 5.22 23.09
N THR A 21 -14.32 4.74 23.49
CA THR A 21 -13.20 4.50 22.57
C THR A 21 -13.48 3.35 21.59
N THR A 22 -14.68 2.74 21.64
CA THR A 22 -15.12 1.71 20.68
C THR A 22 -15.78 2.29 19.42
N VAL A 23 -15.87 3.62 19.28
CA VAL A 23 -16.52 4.26 18.10
C VAL A 23 -15.61 5.22 17.33
N ASP A 24 -14.47 5.66 17.86
CA ASP A 24 -13.54 6.53 17.12
C ASP A 24 -12.10 6.02 17.21
N SER A 25 -11.65 5.41 16.12
CA SER A 25 -10.24 5.39 15.76
C SER A 25 -10.12 5.47 14.24
N ASP A 26 -9.80 6.69 13.81
CA ASP A 26 -9.15 7.11 12.57
C ASP A 26 -10.01 7.30 11.32
N ILE A 27 -10.84 8.36 11.36
CA ILE A 27 -11.11 9.22 10.20
C ILE A 27 -9.91 10.16 10.05
N ASP A 28 -8.95 9.78 9.21
CA ASP A 28 -8.08 10.77 8.56
C ASP A 28 -8.91 11.48 7.49
N ASN A 29 -9.56 12.57 7.90
CA ASN A 29 -10.17 13.55 7.02
C ASN A 29 -9.05 14.39 6.39
N VAL A 30 -8.49 13.90 5.29
CA VAL A 30 -7.93 14.78 4.26
C VAL A 30 -9.00 14.93 3.20
N SER A 31 -9.94 15.82 3.48
CA SER A 31 -10.78 16.44 2.47
C SER A 31 -9.94 17.52 1.79
N ASP A 32 -9.43 17.23 0.59
CA ASP A 32 -9.27 18.24 -0.45
C ASP A 32 -10.01 17.75 -1.69
N GLU A 33 -10.87 18.66 -2.14
CA GLU A 33 -11.91 18.54 -3.14
C GLU A 33 -11.41 18.26 -4.56
N GLU A 34 -12.36 17.72 -5.33
CA GLU A 34 -12.44 17.75 -6.79
C GLU A 34 -11.99 19.09 -7.38
N ASP A 35 -11.11 19.06 -8.39
CA ASP A 35 -11.36 19.74 -9.66
C ASP A 35 -10.20 19.54 -10.65
N ALA A 36 -10.44 18.71 -11.68
CA ALA A 36 -9.70 18.78 -12.94
C ALA A 36 -10.57 18.31 -14.11
N SER A 37 -11.83 18.76 -14.15
CA SER A 37 -12.67 18.75 -15.36
C SER A 37 -13.05 20.19 -15.71
N ARG A 38 -12.06 21.02 -16.05
CA ARG A 38 -12.29 22.36 -16.64
C ARG A 38 -11.01 23.02 -17.17
N TYR A 39 -10.36 22.40 -18.17
CA TYR A 39 -9.47 23.12 -19.11
C TYR A 39 -9.55 22.49 -20.50
N LEU A 40 -10.71 22.61 -21.15
CA LEU A 40 -10.86 22.44 -22.60
C LEU A 40 -11.82 23.51 -23.10
N SER A 41 -11.31 24.74 -23.22
CA SER A 41 -11.94 25.85 -23.95
C SER A 41 -10.90 26.94 -24.11
N GLY A 42 -10.27 27.01 -25.28
CA GLY A 42 -9.35 28.10 -25.58
C GLY A 42 -8.45 27.85 -26.79
N LEU A 43 -8.98 28.19 -27.96
CA LEU A 43 -8.25 28.59 -29.19
C LEU A 43 -7.74 27.46 -30.10
N SER A 44 -8.60 27.07 -31.05
CA SER A 44 -8.20 26.95 -32.44
C SER A 44 -8.72 28.17 -33.19
N PRO A 45 -7.88 28.87 -33.96
CA PRO A 45 -8.30 29.42 -35.23
C PRO A 45 -7.73 28.52 -36.33
N VAL A 46 -8.68 27.93 -37.05
CA VAL A 46 -8.54 27.41 -38.41
C VAL A 46 -7.68 28.38 -39.24
N LEU A 47 -6.50 27.94 -39.67
CA LEU A 47 -5.73 28.63 -40.70
C LEU A 47 -6.02 27.95 -42.03
N LEU A 48 -6.82 28.61 -42.87
CA LEU A 48 -7.03 28.25 -44.27
C LEU A 48 -5.73 28.47 -45.07
N PRO A 49 -5.50 27.71 -46.16
CA PRO A 49 -4.28 27.82 -46.95
C PRO A 49 -4.38 29.06 -47.86
N ALA A 50 -3.47 30.01 -47.67
CA ALA A 50 -3.21 31.04 -48.68
C ALA A 50 -2.25 30.45 -49.72
N VAL A 51 -2.78 30.24 -50.92
CA VAL A 51 -2.03 30.02 -52.15
C VAL A 51 -1.59 31.39 -52.66
N ASP A 52 -0.29 31.61 -52.82
CA ASP A 52 0.27 32.06 -54.10
C ASP A 52 1.82 32.06 -54.09
N PRO A 53 2.45 31.91 -55.27
CA PRO A 53 3.79 31.34 -55.40
C PRO A 53 4.85 32.42 -55.60
N LEU A 54 6.01 32.26 -54.97
CA LEU A 54 7.25 32.71 -55.61
C LEU A 54 8.44 31.87 -55.19
N SER A 55 9.09 31.36 -56.23
CA SER A 55 10.26 30.51 -56.27
C SER A 55 11.47 31.15 -55.59
N SER A 56 12.11 30.40 -54.69
CA SER A 56 13.57 30.43 -54.53
C SER A 56 14.03 29.10 -53.96
N SER A 57 14.28 28.16 -54.87
CA SER A 57 15.01 26.93 -54.63
C SER A 57 16.41 27.23 -54.07
N HIS A 58 16.58 27.10 -52.77
CA HIS A 58 17.88 26.84 -52.17
C HIS A 58 17.82 25.46 -51.51
N THR A 59 18.47 24.52 -52.17
CA THR A 59 18.62 23.11 -51.83
C THR A 59 19.23 22.94 -50.44
N LEU A 60 18.39 22.84 -49.41
CA LEU A 60 18.74 22.35 -48.08
C LEU A 60 18.66 20.81 -48.04
N SER A 61 19.12 20.13 -49.10
CA SER A 61 19.15 18.66 -49.18
C SER A 61 20.57 18.10 -49.29
N ALA A 62 21.60 18.95 -49.30
CA ALA A 62 22.98 18.50 -49.53
C ALA A 62 23.85 18.38 -48.26
N VAL A 63 23.31 18.66 -47.06
CA VAL A 63 24.08 18.56 -45.79
C VAL A 63 23.80 17.26 -45.03
N VAL A 64 22.86 16.42 -45.48
CA VAL A 64 22.54 15.12 -44.84
C VAL A 64 23.22 13.93 -45.53
N ALA A 65 24.03 14.17 -46.56
CA ALA A 65 24.74 13.13 -47.32
C ALA A 65 26.20 12.94 -46.89
N GLN A 66 26.49 12.99 -45.59
CA GLN A 66 27.61 12.23 -45.03
C GLN A 66 27.04 10.96 -44.42
N ASP A 67 26.58 10.11 -45.34
CA ASP A 67 26.19 8.73 -45.09
C ASP A 67 27.45 8.00 -44.63
N LEU A 68 27.67 7.91 -43.32
CA LEU A 68 28.31 6.72 -42.78
C LEU A 68 27.32 5.61 -43.12
N GLU A 69 27.53 4.94 -44.24
CA GLU A 69 26.61 3.92 -44.77
C GLU A 69 26.37 2.85 -43.69
N ILE A 70 25.34 3.04 -42.89
CA ILE A 70 24.85 2.00 -41.97
C ILE A 70 24.52 0.83 -42.88
N ASN A 71 25.15 -0.33 -42.69
CA ASN A 71 24.89 -1.48 -43.54
C ASN A 71 23.37 -1.73 -43.65
N GLN A 72 22.87 -2.05 -44.85
CA GLN A 72 21.48 -2.41 -45.06
C GLN A 72 20.97 -3.46 -44.07
N THR A 73 21.80 -4.42 -43.67
CA THR A 73 21.50 -5.39 -42.60
C THR A 73 21.18 -4.70 -41.28
N CYS A 74 22.01 -3.74 -40.85
CA CYS A 74 21.78 -2.97 -39.63
C CYS A 74 20.54 -2.09 -39.73
N ARG A 75 20.27 -1.48 -40.91
CA ARG A 75 19.02 -0.75 -41.15
C ARG A 75 17.80 -1.65 -40.97
N ASN A 76 17.83 -2.85 -41.52
CA ASN A 76 16.73 -3.81 -41.37
C ASN A 76 16.54 -4.22 -39.89
N LEU A 77 17.62 -4.49 -39.16
CA LEU A 77 17.54 -4.80 -37.72
C LEU A 77 16.97 -3.63 -36.92
N ALA A 78 17.36 -2.39 -37.24
CA ALA A 78 16.82 -1.19 -36.61
C ALA A 78 15.31 -1.03 -36.88
N THR A 79 14.84 -1.32 -38.09
CA THR A 79 13.41 -1.31 -38.42
C THR A 79 12.63 -2.37 -37.64
N ILE A 80 13.17 -3.58 -37.53
CA ILE A 80 12.52 -4.64 -36.72
C ILE A 80 12.49 -4.23 -35.25
N PHE A 81 13.58 -3.68 -34.71
CA PHE A 81 13.60 -3.15 -33.34
C PHE A 81 12.54 -2.07 -33.15
N HIS A 82 12.40 -1.13 -34.08
CA HIS A 82 11.38 -0.08 -34.07
C HIS A 82 9.97 -0.67 -33.97
N ASP A 83 9.62 -1.62 -34.84
CA ASP A 83 8.28 -2.20 -34.87
C ASP A 83 7.96 -2.97 -33.58
N ARG A 84 8.93 -3.74 -33.06
CA ARG A 84 8.80 -4.46 -31.78
C ARG A 84 8.71 -3.51 -30.59
N TYR A 85 9.50 -2.44 -30.60
CA TYR A 85 9.49 -1.40 -29.57
C TYR A 85 8.11 -0.73 -29.49
N ILE A 86 7.58 -0.29 -30.63
CA ILE A 86 6.26 0.37 -30.68
C ILE A 86 5.18 -0.59 -30.20
N ALA A 87 5.16 -1.83 -30.69
CA ALA A 87 4.17 -2.82 -30.28
C ALA A 87 4.21 -3.09 -28.77
N TYR A 88 5.41 -3.22 -28.19
CA TYR A 88 5.55 -3.44 -26.75
C TYR A 88 5.16 -2.21 -25.93
N ALA A 89 5.60 -1.01 -26.33
CA ALA A 89 5.24 0.23 -25.67
C ALA A 89 3.71 0.49 -25.70
N ASP A 90 3.07 0.23 -26.84
CA ASP A 90 1.60 0.32 -26.99
C ASP A 90 0.89 -0.67 -26.05
N CYS A 91 1.38 -1.91 -25.95
CA CYS A 91 0.85 -2.89 -25.00
C CYS A 91 0.97 -2.42 -23.54
N LEU A 92 2.13 -1.86 -23.16
CA LEU A 92 2.35 -1.34 -21.81
C LEU A 92 1.37 -0.22 -21.45
N VAL A 93 1.17 0.73 -22.37
CA VAL A 93 0.24 1.86 -22.16
C VAL A 93 -1.20 1.36 -22.03
N LYS A 94 -1.63 0.44 -22.90
CA LYS A 94 -2.98 -0.16 -22.84
C LYS A 94 -3.20 -1.00 -21.58
N SER A 95 -2.14 -1.63 -21.07
CA SER A 95 -2.18 -2.49 -19.88
C SER A 95 -1.79 -1.76 -18.60
N ALA A 96 -1.72 -0.42 -18.62
CA ALA A 96 -1.38 0.37 -17.44
C ALA A 96 -2.53 0.44 -16.43
N ARG A 97 -3.79 0.35 -16.89
CA ARG A 97 -4.99 0.41 -16.03
C ARG A 97 -6.16 -0.41 -16.62
N PRO A 98 -6.65 -1.46 -15.93
CA PRO A 98 -6.03 -2.12 -14.76
C PRO A 98 -4.64 -2.68 -15.11
N VAL A 99 -3.76 -2.83 -14.12
CA VAL A 99 -2.38 -3.24 -14.40
C VAL A 99 -2.35 -4.69 -14.86
N GLY A 100 -1.81 -4.92 -16.06
CA GLY A 100 -1.66 -6.24 -16.68
C GLY A 100 -0.42 -6.32 -17.56
N VAL A 101 0.63 -5.57 -17.20
CA VAL A 101 1.82 -5.37 -18.05
C VAL A 101 2.66 -6.63 -18.21
N CYS A 102 2.66 -7.53 -17.22
CA CYS A 102 3.40 -8.78 -17.31
C CYS A 102 2.63 -9.80 -18.14
N LEU A 103 1.36 -10.04 -17.80
CA LEU A 103 0.54 -11.08 -18.41
C LEU A 103 0.10 -10.77 -19.83
N ASN A 104 -0.12 -9.50 -20.18
CA ASN A 104 -0.56 -9.13 -21.52
C ASN A 104 0.59 -8.87 -22.48
N CYS A 105 1.77 -8.47 -21.99
CA CYS A 105 2.86 -7.96 -22.84
C CYS A 105 4.12 -8.82 -22.86
N PHE A 106 4.15 -10.00 -22.22
CA PHE A 106 5.35 -10.83 -22.15
C PHE A 106 5.87 -11.30 -23.51
N GLU A 107 4.99 -11.61 -24.46
CA GLU A 107 5.39 -12.01 -25.81
C GLU A 107 6.13 -10.86 -26.53
N GLY A 108 5.58 -9.64 -26.43
CA GLY A 108 6.20 -8.45 -26.99
C GLY A 108 7.58 -8.17 -26.39
N TYR A 109 7.72 -8.35 -25.06
CA TYR A 109 9.01 -8.21 -24.39
C TYR A 109 10.03 -9.27 -24.85
N ALA A 110 9.60 -10.52 -25.04
CA ALA A 110 10.46 -11.60 -25.52
C ALA A 110 11.02 -11.28 -26.91
N LEU A 111 10.15 -10.88 -27.85
CA LEU A 111 10.52 -10.53 -29.21
C LEU A 111 11.42 -9.29 -29.28
N LEU A 112 11.16 -8.29 -28.44
CA LEU A 112 12.01 -7.10 -28.32
C LEU A 112 13.40 -7.45 -27.77
N SER A 113 13.45 -8.32 -26.76
CA SER A 113 14.71 -8.79 -26.17
C SER A 113 15.53 -9.62 -27.15
N GLU A 114 14.88 -10.44 -27.97
CA GLU A 114 15.51 -11.22 -29.03
C GLU A 114 16.16 -10.32 -30.08
N ILE A 115 15.42 -9.35 -30.66
CA ILE A 115 16.00 -8.48 -31.69
C ILE A 115 17.12 -7.60 -31.13
N TYR A 116 17.01 -7.13 -29.89
CA TYR A 116 18.08 -6.39 -29.24
C TYR A 116 19.32 -7.26 -29.01
N ALA A 117 19.16 -8.52 -28.60
CA ALA A 117 20.26 -9.47 -28.48
C ALA A 117 20.94 -9.73 -29.83
N ASN A 118 20.17 -9.85 -30.92
CA ASN A 118 20.71 -10.00 -32.27
C ASN A 118 21.58 -8.79 -32.68
N ILE A 119 21.14 -7.56 -32.39
CA ILE A 119 21.94 -6.35 -32.63
C ILE A 119 23.19 -6.32 -31.75
N SER A 120 23.05 -6.63 -30.46
CA SER A 120 24.15 -6.54 -29.47
C SER A 120 25.23 -7.61 -29.65
N ASN A 121 24.87 -8.78 -30.19
CA ASN A 121 25.78 -9.92 -30.36
C ASN A 121 26.48 -9.94 -31.72
N ASP A 122 26.12 -9.06 -32.66
CA ASP A 122 26.79 -8.92 -33.94
C ASP A 122 28.18 -8.26 -33.78
N LYS A 123 29.18 -9.08 -33.45
CA LYS A 123 30.58 -8.65 -33.25
C LYS A 123 31.46 -8.83 -34.50
N ASP A 124 31.08 -9.74 -35.40
CA ASP A 124 31.94 -10.22 -36.49
C ASP A 124 31.31 -10.08 -37.90
N GLY A 125 30.09 -9.52 -38.00
CA GLY A 125 29.45 -9.27 -39.29
C GLY A 125 30.08 -8.10 -40.07
N PRO A 126 30.04 -8.11 -41.41
CA PRO A 126 30.45 -6.95 -42.21
C PRO A 126 29.55 -5.76 -41.80
N GLY A 127 30.06 -4.81 -41.01
CA GLY A 127 29.32 -3.62 -40.58
C GLY A 127 28.92 -3.53 -39.10
N ASN A 128 29.36 -4.46 -38.23
CA ASN A 128 29.23 -4.43 -36.75
C ASN A 128 28.04 -3.57 -36.28
N CYS A 129 26.83 -4.14 -36.35
CA CYS A 129 25.61 -3.39 -36.08
C CYS A 129 25.53 -2.91 -34.64
N ARG A 130 26.20 -3.60 -33.71
CA ARG A 130 26.30 -3.17 -32.32
C ARG A 130 26.93 -1.79 -32.21
N ASP A 131 28.12 -1.59 -32.78
CA ASP A 131 28.81 -0.30 -32.65
C ASP A 131 28.13 0.76 -33.52
N SER A 132 27.59 0.37 -34.69
CA SER A 132 26.87 1.28 -35.61
C SER A 132 25.50 1.76 -35.10
N LEU A 133 24.77 0.95 -34.33
CA LEU A 133 23.41 1.28 -33.86
C LEU A 133 23.33 1.62 -32.37
N LEU A 134 24.17 1.02 -31.53
CA LEU A 134 24.09 1.17 -30.07
C LEU A 134 25.11 2.17 -29.52
N ARG A 135 26.15 2.53 -30.28
CA ARG A 135 27.31 3.31 -29.79
C ARG A 135 27.86 4.35 -30.76
N SER A 136 27.19 4.57 -31.89
CA SER A 136 27.66 5.48 -32.95
C SER A 136 27.45 6.95 -32.62
N ASP A 137 26.55 7.26 -31.69
CA ASP A 137 26.22 8.61 -31.27
C ASP A 137 26.24 8.77 -29.74
N ARG A 138 26.28 10.02 -29.26
CA ARG A 138 26.35 10.35 -27.82
C ARG A 138 25.07 10.00 -27.06
N LEU A 139 23.91 10.02 -27.72
CA LEU A 139 22.60 9.75 -27.11
C LEU A 139 22.38 8.25 -26.93
N MET A 140 22.88 7.42 -27.84
CA MET A 140 22.73 5.96 -27.85
C MET A 140 21.26 5.55 -27.72
N LEU A 141 20.39 6.11 -28.57
CA LEU A 141 18.95 6.08 -28.36
C LEU A 141 18.38 4.65 -28.25
N ILE A 142 18.77 3.75 -29.15
CA ILE A 142 18.28 2.36 -29.14
C ILE A 142 18.66 1.65 -27.83
N TYR A 143 19.89 1.86 -27.35
CA TYR A 143 20.37 1.34 -26.08
C TYR A 143 19.54 1.88 -24.90
N LEU A 144 19.29 3.20 -24.87
CA LEU A 144 18.51 3.85 -23.81
C LEU A 144 17.05 3.38 -23.79
N LEU A 145 16.42 3.30 -24.97
CA LEU A 145 15.03 2.85 -25.12
C LEU A 145 14.85 1.40 -24.63
N TYR A 146 15.72 0.49 -25.08
CA TYR A 146 15.70 -0.88 -24.60
C TYR A 146 15.95 -0.97 -23.09
N GLY A 147 16.95 -0.23 -22.59
CA GLY A 147 17.28 -0.17 -21.16
C GLY A 147 16.09 0.26 -20.29
N ASN A 148 15.33 1.27 -20.73
CA ASN A 148 14.14 1.73 -20.01
C ASN A 148 13.05 0.65 -19.97
N LEU A 149 12.78 -0.02 -21.09
CA LEU A 149 11.78 -1.09 -21.15
C LEU A 149 12.21 -2.32 -20.35
N GLN A 150 13.50 -2.66 -20.36
CA GLN A 150 14.07 -3.70 -19.50
C GLN A 150 13.92 -3.34 -18.02
N ASN A 151 14.08 -2.07 -17.65
CA ASN A 151 13.86 -1.61 -16.28
C ASN A 151 12.39 -1.72 -15.88
N ILE A 152 11.44 -1.39 -16.76
CA ILE A 152 10.01 -1.60 -16.49
C ILE A 152 9.73 -3.08 -16.22
N TRP A 153 10.25 -3.99 -17.06
CA TRP A 153 10.10 -5.43 -16.87
C TRP A 153 10.63 -5.91 -15.52
N ARG A 154 11.87 -5.52 -15.17
CA ARG A 154 12.53 -5.92 -13.91
C ARG A 154 11.86 -5.32 -12.67
N ASN A 155 11.52 -4.03 -12.71
CA ASN A 155 10.86 -3.36 -11.59
C ASN A 155 9.43 -3.88 -11.37
N SER A 156 8.80 -4.43 -12.41
CA SER A 156 7.50 -5.09 -12.33
C SER A 156 7.60 -6.55 -11.86
N ALA A 157 8.83 -7.06 -11.70
CA ALA A 157 9.17 -8.44 -11.32
C ALA A 157 8.43 -9.49 -12.18
N CYS A 158 8.28 -9.21 -13.47
CA CYS A 158 7.47 -10.03 -14.38
C CYS A 158 7.99 -11.47 -14.51
N GLU A 159 9.29 -11.70 -14.27
CA GLU A 159 9.90 -13.03 -14.19
C GLU A 159 9.28 -13.93 -13.12
N HIS A 160 8.59 -13.40 -12.12
CA HIS A 160 7.84 -14.21 -11.15
C HIS A 160 6.50 -14.71 -11.69
N CYS A 161 5.94 -14.05 -12.70
CA CYS A 161 4.62 -14.38 -13.24
C CYS A 161 4.64 -15.14 -14.56
N VAL A 162 5.66 -14.92 -15.38
CA VAL A 162 5.80 -15.56 -16.68
C VAL A 162 7.19 -16.17 -16.86
N ASN A 163 7.27 -17.17 -17.73
CA ASN A 163 8.52 -17.70 -18.23
C ASN A 163 8.70 -17.21 -19.67
N THR A 164 9.63 -16.28 -19.86
CA THR A 164 9.93 -15.69 -21.18
C THR A 164 10.52 -16.71 -22.16
N GLU A 165 11.26 -17.72 -21.67
CA GLU A 165 11.88 -18.74 -22.53
C GLU A 165 10.82 -19.69 -23.12
N GLN A 166 9.82 -20.02 -22.32
CA GLN A 166 8.72 -20.91 -22.71
C GLN A 166 7.52 -20.14 -23.28
N GLN A 167 7.59 -18.80 -23.31
CA GLN A 167 6.49 -17.90 -23.64
C GLN A 167 5.18 -18.33 -22.95
N ALA A 168 5.26 -18.62 -21.64
CA ALA A 168 4.16 -19.21 -20.89
C ALA A 168 3.99 -18.55 -19.52
N VAL A 169 2.75 -18.44 -19.07
CA VAL A 169 2.41 -17.99 -17.71
C VAL A 169 2.72 -19.11 -16.72
N LYS A 170 3.28 -18.79 -15.56
CA LYS A 170 3.59 -19.80 -14.53
C LYS A 170 2.30 -20.36 -13.92
N ASN A 171 2.33 -21.66 -13.58
CA ASN A 171 1.20 -22.35 -12.96
C ASN A 171 0.67 -21.66 -11.70
N GLN A 172 1.57 -21.13 -10.87
CA GLN A 172 1.20 -20.42 -9.63
C GLN A 172 0.41 -19.14 -9.92
N THR A 173 0.79 -18.40 -10.96
CA THR A 173 0.08 -17.19 -11.41
C THR A 173 -1.28 -17.53 -12.00
N LEU A 174 -1.36 -18.59 -12.82
CA LEU A 174 -2.63 -19.10 -13.33
C LEU A 174 -3.57 -19.50 -12.20
N TYR A 175 -3.05 -20.20 -11.19
CA TYR A 175 -3.82 -20.59 -10.02
C TYR A 175 -4.34 -19.39 -9.23
N PHE A 176 -3.48 -18.39 -8.97
CA PHE A 176 -3.88 -17.14 -8.32
C PHE A 176 -4.97 -16.41 -9.11
N MET A 177 -4.79 -16.23 -10.43
CA MET A 177 -5.78 -15.56 -11.27
C MET A 177 -7.12 -16.31 -11.32
N ASN A 178 -7.09 -17.64 -11.28
CA ASN A 178 -8.30 -18.45 -11.19
C ASN A 178 -9.04 -18.26 -9.85
N GLU A 179 -8.36 -18.34 -8.71
CA GLU A 179 -8.96 -18.10 -7.39
C GLU A 179 -9.51 -16.68 -7.27
N ARG A 180 -8.79 -15.71 -7.85
CA ARG A 180 -9.23 -14.32 -7.92
C ARG A 180 -10.49 -14.18 -8.77
N ASN A 181 -10.53 -14.78 -9.95
CA ASN A 181 -11.70 -14.75 -10.81
C ASN A 181 -12.93 -15.42 -10.16
N GLN A 182 -12.74 -16.50 -9.41
CA GLN A 182 -13.82 -17.09 -8.61
C GLN A 182 -14.34 -16.13 -7.52
N SER A 183 -13.45 -15.39 -6.88
CA SER A 183 -13.83 -14.41 -5.86
C SER A 183 -14.60 -13.24 -6.46
N ILE A 184 -14.11 -12.67 -7.57
CA ILE A 184 -14.79 -11.59 -8.30
C ILE A 184 -16.14 -12.07 -8.85
N SER A 185 -16.21 -13.28 -9.41
CA SER A 185 -17.46 -13.88 -9.87
C SER A 185 -18.50 -14.00 -8.74
N CYS A 186 -18.06 -14.36 -7.52
CA CYS A 186 -18.93 -14.35 -6.35
C CYS A 186 -19.39 -12.92 -6.01
N PHE A 187 -18.50 -11.93 -6.04
CA PHE A 187 -18.88 -10.54 -5.80
C PHE A 187 -19.91 -10.06 -6.82
N ASP A 188 -19.71 -10.38 -8.09
CA ASP A 188 -20.62 -10.02 -9.18
C ASP A 188 -22.00 -10.69 -9.05
N GLN A 189 -22.05 -11.91 -8.51
CA GLN A 189 -23.31 -12.62 -8.27
C GLN A 189 -24.15 -11.94 -7.19
N TYR A 190 -23.52 -11.52 -6.08
CA TYR A 190 -24.23 -11.00 -4.91
C TYR A 190 -24.18 -9.47 -4.79
N LYS A 191 -23.64 -8.72 -5.77
CA LYS A 191 -23.58 -7.25 -5.70
C LYS A 191 -24.94 -6.55 -5.78
N GLN A 192 -25.95 -7.21 -6.37
CA GLN A 192 -27.31 -6.64 -6.53
C GLN A 192 -28.22 -7.00 -5.36
N GLU A 193 -27.91 -8.09 -4.66
CA GLU A 193 -28.55 -8.48 -3.41
C GLU A 193 -27.82 -7.74 -2.27
N ASN A 194 -28.54 -7.45 -1.19
CA ASN A 194 -28.09 -6.60 -0.09
C ASN A 194 -26.61 -6.87 0.31
N HIS A 195 -25.77 -5.83 0.42
CA HIS A 195 -24.29 -5.98 0.55
C HIS A 195 -23.85 -6.91 1.70
N SER A 196 -24.66 -7.01 2.76
CA SER A 196 -24.40 -7.90 3.90
C SER A 196 -24.36 -9.39 3.49
N ASP A 197 -25.16 -9.81 2.52
CA ASP A 197 -25.23 -11.20 2.07
C ASP A 197 -24.00 -11.56 1.23
N LEU A 198 -23.50 -10.63 0.40
CA LEU A 198 -22.24 -10.78 -0.34
C LEU A 198 -21.08 -11.11 0.60
N CYS A 199 -20.92 -10.34 1.67
CA CYS A 199 -19.83 -10.55 2.62
C CYS A 199 -19.89 -11.95 3.23
N VAL A 200 -21.08 -12.42 3.63
CA VAL A 200 -21.23 -13.76 4.23
C VAL A 200 -20.97 -14.86 3.19
N LYS A 201 -21.53 -14.74 1.99
CA LYS A 201 -21.47 -15.78 0.95
C LYS A 201 -20.09 -15.89 0.29
N CYS A 202 -19.40 -14.77 0.12
CA CYS A 202 -18.11 -14.73 -0.58
C CYS A 202 -16.89 -14.75 0.35
N LYS A 203 -17.08 -14.68 1.68
CA LYS A 203 -16.00 -14.65 2.68
C LYS A 203 -14.97 -15.77 2.46
N SER A 204 -15.43 -17.02 2.33
CA SER A 204 -14.54 -18.18 2.21
C SER A 204 -13.66 -18.11 0.95
N LYS A 205 -14.20 -17.64 -0.18
CA LYS A 205 -13.43 -17.47 -1.43
C LYS A 205 -12.38 -16.37 -1.30
N TYR A 206 -12.78 -15.22 -0.73
CA TYR A 206 -11.87 -14.11 -0.48
C TYR A 206 -10.76 -14.48 0.52
N GLU A 207 -11.07 -15.20 1.60
CA GLU A 207 -10.08 -15.67 2.57
C GLU A 207 -9.08 -16.65 1.94
N SER A 208 -9.56 -17.62 1.13
CA SER A 208 -8.70 -18.53 0.37
C SER A 208 -7.72 -17.77 -0.52
N LEU A 209 -8.22 -16.78 -1.27
CA LEU A 209 -7.39 -15.90 -2.11
C LEU A 209 -6.36 -15.12 -1.28
N ASN A 210 -6.75 -14.59 -0.12
CA ASN A 210 -5.86 -13.81 0.73
C ASN A 210 -4.76 -14.68 1.38
N VAL A 211 -5.09 -15.92 1.77
CA VAL A 211 -4.11 -16.91 2.24
C VAL A 211 -3.14 -17.28 1.12
N LEU A 212 -3.64 -17.54 -0.08
CA LEU A 212 -2.81 -17.81 -1.25
C LEU A 212 -1.85 -16.65 -1.51
N TYR A 213 -2.35 -15.42 -1.60
CA TYR A 213 -1.54 -14.22 -1.77
C TYR A 213 -0.46 -14.10 -0.69
N GLY A 214 -0.81 -14.26 0.60
CA GLY A 214 0.14 -14.19 1.70
C GLY A 214 1.21 -15.29 1.66
N GLY A 215 0.90 -16.45 1.08
CA GLY A 215 1.90 -17.48 0.78
C GLY A 215 2.87 -17.05 -0.33
N MET A 216 2.35 -16.44 -1.39
CA MET A 216 3.17 -15.92 -2.50
C MET A 216 4.08 -14.77 -2.07
N GLU A 217 3.56 -13.87 -1.25
CA GLU A 217 4.30 -12.74 -0.67
C GLU A 217 5.48 -13.22 0.16
N LYS A 218 5.26 -14.20 1.05
CA LYS A 218 6.34 -14.81 1.87
C LYS A 218 7.40 -15.50 1.02
N ASN A 219 7.01 -16.06 -0.11
CA ASN A 219 7.93 -16.74 -1.03
C ASN A 219 8.65 -15.77 -1.97
N GLY A 220 8.34 -14.46 -1.93
CA GLY A 220 8.91 -13.48 -2.85
C GLY A 220 8.54 -13.74 -4.31
N SER A 221 7.37 -14.33 -4.58
CA SER A 221 6.94 -14.75 -5.92
C SER A 221 5.85 -13.84 -6.50
N LEU A 222 5.84 -12.56 -6.12
CA LEU A 222 4.86 -11.58 -6.59
C LEU A 222 5.39 -10.83 -7.81
N CYS A 223 4.49 -10.49 -8.72
CA CYS A 223 4.71 -9.48 -9.75
C CYS A 223 3.63 -8.41 -9.65
N ILE A 224 3.85 -7.28 -10.32
CA ILE A 224 2.95 -6.12 -10.23
C ILE A 224 1.50 -6.44 -10.62
N ASP A 225 1.27 -7.33 -11.59
CA ASP A 225 -0.08 -7.74 -12.02
C ASP A 225 -0.84 -8.46 -10.88
N ILE A 226 -0.15 -9.29 -10.09
CA ILE A 226 -0.74 -9.97 -8.93
C ILE A 226 -1.00 -8.97 -7.80
N GLU A 227 -0.05 -8.07 -7.55
CA GLU A 227 -0.18 -7.04 -6.51
C GLU A 227 -1.34 -6.10 -6.78
N ASP A 228 -1.46 -5.58 -8.00
CA ASP A 228 -2.57 -4.71 -8.39
C ASP A 228 -3.90 -5.47 -8.38
N ALA A 229 -3.94 -6.69 -8.92
CA ALA A 229 -5.14 -7.53 -8.89
C ALA A 229 -5.63 -7.76 -7.46
N MET A 230 -4.73 -8.08 -6.51
CA MET A 230 -5.10 -8.27 -5.11
C MET A 230 -5.50 -6.95 -4.44
N ASN A 231 -4.79 -5.84 -4.71
CA ASN A 231 -5.11 -4.53 -4.16
C ASN A 231 -6.51 -4.07 -4.60
N VAL A 232 -6.85 -4.22 -5.88
CA VAL A 232 -8.19 -3.96 -6.41
C VAL A 232 -9.22 -4.85 -5.73
N THR A 233 -8.96 -6.16 -5.59
CA THR A 233 -9.89 -7.08 -4.90
C THR A 233 -10.08 -6.69 -3.42
N ARG A 234 -9.02 -6.29 -2.71
CA ARG A 234 -9.10 -5.80 -1.31
C ARG A 234 -9.89 -4.51 -1.21
N ARG A 235 -9.70 -3.56 -2.14
CA ARG A 235 -10.48 -2.32 -2.20
C ARG A 235 -11.95 -2.60 -2.45
N LEU A 236 -12.28 -3.51 -3.37
CA LEU A 236 -13.66 -3.94 -3.60
C LEU A 236 -14.27 -4.53 -2.32
N TRP A 237 -13.58 -5.49 -1.70
CA TRP A 237 -14.05 -6.13 -0.47
C TRP A 237 -14.28 -5.15 0.68
N SER A 238 -13.30 -4.28 0.95
CA SER A 238 -13.31 -3.40 2.12
C SER A 238 -14.05 -2.08 1.89
N LYS A 239 -13.73 -1.34 0.81
CA LYS A 239 -14.25 0.01 0.58
C LYS A 239 -15.56 0.03 -0.19
N ASN A 240 -15.71 -0.84 -1.20
CA ASN A 240 -16.92 -0.82 -2.02
C ASN A 240 -18.06 -1.61 -1.35
N TYR A 241 -17.76 -2.78 -0.79
CA TYR A 241 -18.77 -3.65 -0.17
C TYR A 241 -18.82 -3.54 1.36
N ASN A 242 -17.90 -2.81 2.01
CA ASN A 242 -17.86 -2.64 3.47
C ASN A 242 -17.85 -3.98 4.23
N CYS A 243 -17.20 -5.00 3.68
CA CYS A 243 -17.04 -6.29 4.36
C CYS A 243 -15.95 -6.17 5.44
N ILE A 244 -16.35 -5.73 6.63
CA ILE A 244 -15.48 -5.59 7.78
C ILE A 244 -15.07 -6.97 8.29
N ALA A 245 -13.76 -7.24 8.29
CA ALA A 245 -13.19 -8.40 8.99
C ALA A 245 -12.76 -7.94 10.39
N PRO A 246 -13.47 -8.31 11.48
CA PRO A 246 -12.96 -8.05 12.82
C PRO A 246 -11.66 -8.82 13.00
N ARG A 247 -10.59 -8.11 13.39
CA ARG A 247 -9.28 -8.74 13.61
C ARG A 247 -9.36 -9.70 14.79
N GLU A 248 -9.16 -10.99 14.52
CA GLU A 248 -9.02 -12.01 15.56
C GLU A 248 -7.86 -11.61 16.48
N GLY A 249 -8.18 -11.27 17.74
CA GLY A 249 -7.21 -10.79 18.73
C GLY A 249 -7.56 -9.48 19.42
N MET A 250 -8.58 -8.73 18.97
CA MET A 250 -9.01 -7.54 19.72
C MET A 250 -9.54 -7.89 21.12
N ILE A 251 -10.30 -8.98 21.27
CA ILE A 251 -10.92 -9.37 22.53
C ILE A 251 -9.89 -9.57 23.67
N PRO A 252 -8.83 -10.40 23.50
CA PRO A 252 -7.83 -10.56 24.56
C PRO A 252 -7.04 -9.27 24.82
N VAL A 253 -6.76 -8.45 23.80
CA VAL A 253 -6.06 -7.17 23.96
C VAL A 253 -6.91 -6.19 24.78
N ILE A 254 -8.20 -6.08 24.50
CA ILE A 254 -9.15 -5.26 25.25
C ILE A 254 -9.25 -5.77 26.69
N ALA A 255 -9.39 -7.08 26.90
CA ALA A 255 -9.50 -7.66 28.23
C ALA A 255 -8.27 -7.38 29.11
N VAL A 256 -7.05 -7.56 28.56
CA VAL A 256 -5.80 -7.26 29.27
C VAL A 256 -5.67 -5.76 29.56
N SER A 257 -6.01 -4.92 28.59
CA SER A 257 -5.97 -3.45 28.75
C SER A 257 -6.92 -2.98 29.84
N CYS A 258 -8.16 -3.48 29.85
CA CYS A 258 -9.13 -3.19 30.90
C CYS A 258 -8.65 -3.65 32.28
N PHE A 259 -8.12 -4.87 32.39
CA PHE A 259 -7.60 -5.40 33.65
C PHE A 259 -6.50 -4.51 34.23
N MET A 260 -5.54 -4.09 33.41
CA MET A 260 -4.46 -3.18 33.83
C MET A 260 -4.98 -1.82 34.32
N LEU A 261 -6.05 -1.29 33.72
CA LEU A 261 -6.68 -0.03 34.15
C LEU A 261 -7.43 -0.16 35.49
N PHE A 262 -7.97 -1.32 35.84
CA PHE A 262 -8.69 -1.52 37.10
C PHE A 262 -7.75 -1.76 38.30
N LEU A 263 -6.53 -2.25 38.09
CA LEU A 263 -5.58 -2.53 39.17
C LEU A 263 -5.28 -1.32 40.07
N PRO A 264 -4.98 -0.11 39.54
CA PRO A 264 -4.78 1.08 40.37
C PRO A 264 -6.03 1.45 41.18
N ILE A 265 -7.21 1.36 40.58
CA ILE A 265 -8.49 1.70 41.25
C ILE A 265 -8.70 0.78 42.46
N ILE A 266 -8.52 -0.52 42.27
CA ILE A 266 -8.65 -1.52 43.34
C ILE A 266 -7.59 -1.29 44.43
N PHE A 267 -6.35 -0.99 44.05
CA PHE A 267 -5.27 -0.68 44.99
C PHE A 267 -5.59 0.55 45.86
N TYR A 268 -6.10 1.64 45.27
CA TYR A 268 -6.47 2.83 46.01
C TYR A 268 -7.70 2.60 46.92
N LEU A 269 -8.72 1.90 46.43
CA LEU A 269 -9.92 1.58 47.23
C LEU A 269 -9.59 0.65 48.41
N SER A 270 -8.77 -0.39 48.17
CA SER A 270 -8.33 -1.30 49.23
C SER A 270 -7.50 -0.57 50.29
N SER A 271 -6.57 0.30 49.88
CA SER A 271 -5.77 1.12 50.79
C SER A 271 -6.64 2.07 51.63
N TYR A 272 -7.65 2.70 51.02
CA TYR A 272 -8.59 3.58 51.71
C TYR A 272 -9.42 2.84 52.76
N LEU A 273 -10.02 1.70 52.39
CA LEU A 273 -10.81 0.88 53.33
C LEU A 273 -9.96 0.33 54.49
N HIS A 274 -8.70 -0.02 54.24
CA HIS A 274 -7.79 -0.50 55.27
C HIS A 274 -7.26 0.61 56.19
N SER A 275 -7.27 1.88 55.74
CA SER A 275 -6.79 3.02 56.52
C SER A 275 -7.77 3.47 57.62
N GLU A 276 -9.08 3.33 57.43
CA GLU A 276 -10.10 3.73 58.43
C GLU A 276 -10.12 2.84 59.69
N GLN A 277 -9.47 1.67 59.66
CA GLN A 277 -9.45 0.72 60.78
C GLN A 277 -8.39 1.06 61.85
N LYS A 278 -7.56 2.08 61.65
CA LYS A 278 -6.58 2.57 62.65
C LYS A 278 -7.04 3.84 63.37
N LYS A 279 -8.30 3.93 63.79
CA LYS A 279 -8.66 4.90 64.84
C LYS A 279 -7.89 4.54 66.10
N LEU A 280 -6.86 5.33 66.39
CA LEU A 280 -6.05 5.28 67.61
C LEU A 280 -6.96 4.97 68.81
N LYS A 281 -6.82 3.79 69.41
CA LYS A 281 -7.34 3.56 70.77
C LYS A 281 -6.59 4.54 71.66
N LEU A 282 -7.21 5.67 71.98
CA LEU A 282 -6.75 6.56 73.03
C LEU A 282 -6.72 5.73 74.32
N ILE A 283 -5.53 5.29 74.72
CA ILE A 283 -5.30 4.74 76.05
C ILE A 283 -5.58 5.91 77.00
N HIS A 284 -6.74 5.90 77.64
CA HIS A 284 -7.04 6.85 78.70
C HIS A 284 -5.98 6.67 79.81
N PRO A 285 -5.15 7.68 80.12
CA PRO A 285 -4.21 7.55 81.23
C PRO A 285 -5.02 7.39 82.52
N LYS A 286 -4.79 6.29 83.24
CA LYS A 286 -5.33 6.10 84.61
C LYS A 286 -4.73 7.19 85.49
N ARG A 287 -5.60 8.09 85.98
CA ARG A 287 -5.26 9.15 86.94
C ARG A 287 -4.66 8.51 88.20
N ALA A 288 -3.46 8.93 88.60
CA ALA A 288 -2.87 8.55 89.88
C ALA A 288 -3.71 9.10 91.04
N LYS A 289 -3.99 8.28 92.04
CA LYS A 289 -4.63 8.71 93.30
C LYS A 289 -3.63 9.61 94.06
N SER A 290 -4.01 10.85 94.35
CA SER A 290 -3.24 11.70 95.26
C SER A 290 -3.43 11.19 96.69
N ASN A 291 -2.36 10.67 97.30
CA ASN A 291 -2.31 10.44 98.74
C ASN A 291 -2.09 11.79 99.42
N ASN A 292 -3.07 12.24 100.22
CA ASN A 292 -2.89 13.34 101.16
C ASN A 292 -2.01 12.84 102.31
N SER A 293 -0.69 12.93 102.17
CA SER A 293 0.21 12.89 103.33
C SER A 293 0.38 14.31 103.85
N LEU A 294 -0.31 14.58 104.95
CA LEU A 294 -0.17 15.73 105.82
C LEU A 294 1.31 15.85 106.23
N MET A 295 2.01 16.88 105.77
CA MET A 295 3.30 17.26 106.32
C MET A 295 3.30 18.74 106.67
N ASN A 296 3.28 18.94 107.98
CA ASN A 296 3.33 20.17 108.73
C ASN A 296 4.69 20.85 108.52
N ILE A 297 4.70 22.09 108.05
CA ILE A 297 5.81 23.02 108.28
C ILE A 297 5.17 24.34 108.72
N GLN A 298 4.99 24.42 110.03
CA GLN A 298 4.77 25.65 110.75
C GLN A 298 6.14 26.26 111.08
N ASP A 299 6.15 27.60 111.15
CA ASP A 299 7.14 28.45 111.83
C ASP A 299 8.47 28.73 111.09
N LYS A 300 9.04 29.94 111.10
CA LYS A 300 8.64 31.25 111.64
C LYS A 300 9.67 32.30 111.16
N PHE A 301 9.21 33.42 110.61
CA PHE A 301 9.68 34.81 110.79
C PHE A 301 11.17 35.17 110.62
N SER A 302 11.45 36.15 109.74
CA SER A 302 11.68 37.56 110.11
C SER A 302 11.57 38.45 108.88
#